data_AF-A0A8H2ZW78-F1
#
_entry.id   AF-A0A8H2ZW78-F1
#
_cell.length_a   1.000
_cell.length_b   1.000
_cell.length_c   1.000
_cell.angle_alpha   90.00
_cell.angle_beta   90.00
_cell.angle_gamma   90.00
#
_symmetry.space_group_name_H-M   'P 1'
#
loop_
_entity.id
_entity.type
_entity.pdbx_description
1 polymer ?
#
loop_
_entity_poly.entity_id
_entity_poly.type
_entity_poly.pdbx_seq_one_letter_code
_entity_poly.pdbx_strand_id
1 'polypeptide(L)'
;MSRPGLGRNHSIGPLSEITPSHTPGTWTPKSIATRSFENLVAFAKDQELRREAKKLVWRDKGENPAELTTIEECFNHAWTGGKRAGTLAFGIRAGVNLFLLLFRIIRTPRKLKFTLIRHAIFGSDSFRFAAMMGTFVAVYKFFINALPLIPNNKLPEILRYTPPAAQSEFDPHSSEEPLYMKRREEKRPEVEVADKKPPSRDVFVRKPVARWHAVVAGALAGLAVAFETPDRRLTIAQQIFVRGLQGSYNYWSKRFGVRIPFGDVMVFSLCCGQIMYAFLLSPTTIPRSYRVWIQRASKVPTACVRMNHDLTRTGKFNIEDIKELISWEKTTPANKDRLMARLEAATKGHFGPHFAPCEAVHPFFDSCKSVPLDRFIAVSSWMVPIYGALHFIPMILFKQSEFMKQPLKMLKRSAYGTARSSAFLGVFVVIYQTYFCFKHNLYLAARLRYIPHNLRFAFISRASWWLGGFLSGLSLLVEDKRRRGELAMYVLPRGLESAWGVMRRRGWVPIVPGGENLLCAMGMGMVMATYQTSPQHLSGMVRRIMYQFIGPN
;
A
#
# COMPACT_ATOMS: atom_id res chain seq x y z
N MET A 1 4.78 35.57 58.78
CA MET A 1 4.35 36.97 58.64
C MET A 1 4.43 37.37 57.17
N SER A 2 3.26 37.64 56.61
CA SER A 2 2.88 38.55 55.52
C SER A 2 3.79 38.79 54.29
N ARG A 3 3.21 38.49 53.11
CA ARG A 3 3.47 39.14 51.80
C ARG A 3 3.14 40.65 51.87
N PRO A 4 3.68 41.48 50.95
CA PRO A 4 3.00 41.84 49.68
C PRO A 4 3.98 41.82 48.47
N GLY A 5 3.63 41.81 47.18
CA GLY A 5 2.39 42.02 46.45
C GLY A 5 2.68 42.93 45.24
N LEU A 6 2.72 42.39 44.01
CA LEU A 6 2.67 43.04 42.67
C LEU A 6 2.94 41.91 41.64
N GLY A 7 2.27 41.69 40.52
CA GLY A 7 1.17 42.34 39.82
C GLY A 7 1.10 41.75 38.39
N ARG A 8 -0.10 41.76 37.81
CA ARG A 8 -0.49 41.50 36.40
C ARG A 8 -0.84 40.06 35.97
N ASN A 9 -2.16 39.90 35.87
CA ASN A 9 -2.94 38.83 35.27
C ASN A 9 -2.90 38.87 33.73
N HIS A 10 -2.56 37.74 33.11
CA HIS A 10 -3.26 37.25 31.92
C HIS A 10 -3.68 35.82 32.22
N SER A 11 -4.76 35.69 32.99
CA SER A 11 -5.42 34.40 33.22
C SER A 11 -6.24 34.04 32.00
N ILE A 12 -5.82 32.96 31.34
CA ILE A 12 -6.69 32.11 30.52
C ILE A 12 -7.90 31.78 31.39
N GLY A 13 -9.09 32.26 31.00
CA GLY A 13 -10.32 32.03 31.74
C GLY A 13 -10.60 30.54 31.92
N PRO A 14 -11.20 30.11 33.05
CA PRO A 14 -11.45 28.72 33.32
C PRO A 14 -12.51 28.15 32.35
N LEU A 15 -12.29 26.91 31.92
CA LEU A 15 -13.20 26.06 31.13
C LEU A 15 -14.50 25.68 31.88
N SER A 16 -15.00 26.53 32.78
CA SER A 16 -16.12 26.22 33.69
C SER A 16 -17.43 26.96 33.41
N GLU A 17 -17.53 27.78 32.37
CA GLU A 17 -18.83 28.37 31.96
C GLU A 17 -19.51 27.54 30.87
N ILE A 18 -19.75 26.26 31.16
CA ILE A 18 -20.86 25.50 30.57
C ILE A 18 -21.61 24.86 31.74
N THR A 19 -22.21 25.70 32.58
CA THR A 19 -23.27 25.27 33.47
C THR A 19 -24.60 25.54 32.76
N PRO A 20 -25.42 24.53 32.46
CA PRO A 20 -26.80 24.79 32.10
C PRO A 20 -27.45 25.44 33.32
N SER A 21 -27.92 26.68 33.18
CA SER A 21 -28.65 27.36 34.24
C SER A 21 -29.95 26.59 34.50
N HIS A 22 -29.94 25.72 35.51
CA HIS A 22 -31.16 25.12 36.05
C HIS A 22 -31.84 26.14 36.95
N THR A 23 -32.54 27.10 36.35
CA THR A 23 -33.58 27.87 37.04
C THR A 23 -34.92 27.12 36.88
N PRO A 24 -35.58 26.71 37.98
CA PRO A 24 -36.92 26.14 37.91
C PRO A 24 -37.91 27.31 37.72
N GLY A 25 -38.12 27.69 36.46
CA GLY A 25 -39.02 28.78 36.07
C GLY A 25 -39.98 28.33 34.98
N THR A 26 -41.21 28.83 35.03
CA THR A 26 -42.33 28.48 34.16
C THR A 26 -41.98 28.51 32.67
N TRP A 27 -42.24 27.40 31.98
CA TRP A 27 -42.02 27.22 30.55
C TRP A 27 -42.93 28.14 29.73
N THR A 28 -42.52 29.37 29.49
CA THR A 28 -43.20 30.27 28.56
C THR A 28 -42.70 30.04 27.13
N PRO A 29 -43.55 30.16 26.08
CA PRO A 29 -43.14 29.95 24.69
C PRO A 29 -41.93 30.80 24.26
N LYS A 30 -41.80 32.03 24.80
CA LYS A 30 -40.65 32.91 24.57
C LYS A 30 -39.34 32.36 25.14
N SER A 31 -39.36 31.75 26.33
CA SER A 31 -38.16 31.15 26.95
C SER A 31 -37.63 29.93 26.18
N ILE A 32 -38.53 29.13 25.60
CA ILE A 32 -38.20 27.95 24.79
C ILE A 32 -37.56 28.39 23.46
N ALA A 33 -38.13 29.41 22.81
CA ALA A 33 -37.59 29.96 21.56
C ALA A 33 -36.18 30.54 21.75
N THR A 34 -35.96 31.27 22.86
CA THR A 34 -34.65 31.87 23.17
C THR A 34 -33.57 30.81 23.40
N ARG A 35 -33.86 29.75 24.18
CA ARG A 35 -32.94 28.62 24.38
C ARG A 35 -32.69 27.82 23.10
N SER A 36 -33.70 27.67 22.25
CA SER A 36 -33.55 26.97 20.96
C SER A 36 -32.65 27.76 20.01
N PHE A 37 -32.77 29.09 20.02
CA PHE A 37 -31.89 29.99 19.29
C PHE A 37 -30.45 29.93 19.81
N GLU A 38 -30.23 29.98 21.13
CA GLU A 38 -28.89 29.85 21.74
C GLU A 38 -28.22 28.51 21.39
N ASN A 39 -28.97 27.40 21.42
CA ASN A 39 -28.48 26.09 21.01
C ASN A 39 -28.14 26.02 19.52
N LEU A 40 -28.95 26.66 18.66
CA LEU A 40 -28.67 26.75 17.22
C LEU A 40 -27.42 27.58 16.94
N VAL A 41 -27.22 28.69 17.65
CA VAL A 41 -26.02 29.54 17.54
C VAL A 41 -24.78 28.79 18.03
N ALA A 42 -24.87 28.08 19.15
CA ALA A 42 -23.78 27.24 19.66
C ALA A 42 -23.41 26.12 18.67
N PHE A 43 -24.42 25.48 18.05
CA PHE A 43 -24.21 24.45 17.04
C PHE A 43 -23.61 25.01 15.74
N ALA A 44 -24.08 26.18 15.27
CA ALA A 44 -23.51 26.86 14.12
C ALA A 44 -22.05 27.26 14.35
N LYS A 45 -21.73 27.80 15.53
CA LYS A 45 -20.36 28.15 15.93
C LYS A 45 -19.44 26.93 16.02
N ASP A 46 -19.92 25.79 16.53
CA ASP A 46 -19.17 24.52 16.51
C ASP A 46 -18.98 24.00 15.08
N GLN A 47 -19.99 24.12 14.20
CA GLN A 47 -19.84 23.78 12.79
C GLN A 47 -18.82 24.66 12.07
N GLU A 48 -18.80 25.97 12.35
CA GLU A 48 -17.83 26.92 11.82
C GLU A 48 -16.43 26.63 12.32
N LEU A 49 -16.24 26.45 13.63
CA LEU A 49 -14.95 26.06 14.22
C LEU A 49 -14.44 24.73 13.65
N ARG A 50 -15.31 23.74 13.46
CA ARG A 50 -14.94 22.48 12.81
C ARG A 50 -14.57 22.69 11.34
N ARG A 51 -15.26 23.60 10.63
CA ARG A 51 -14.96 23.92 9.23
C ARG A 51 -13.62 24.66 9.11
N GLU A 52 -13.34 25.60 10.00
CA GLU A 52 -12.06 26.32 10.07
C GLU A 52 -10.91 25.41 10.48
N ALA A 53 -11.08 24.60 11.54
CA ALA A 53 -10.12 23.57 11.92
C ALA A 53 -9.88 22.57 10.78
N LYS A 54 -10.93 22.22 10.02
CA LYS A 54 -10.81 21.38 8.84
C LYS A 54 -10.01 22.06 7.73
N LYS A 55 -10.14 23.37 7.51
CA LYS A 55 -9.31 24.12 6.53
C LYS A 55 -7.85 24.25 6.96
N LEU A 56 -7.61 24.31 8.27
CA LEU A 56 -6.26 24.37 8.83
C LEU A 56 -5.50 23.05 8.60
N VAL A 57 -6.21 21.92 8.70
CA VAL A 57 -5.64 20.58 8.49
C VAL A 57 -5.69 20.17 7.02
N TRP A 58 -6.81 20.39 6.34
CA TRP A 58 -7.11 19.94 4.97
C TRP A 58 -7.12 21.10 3.98
N ARG A 59 -6.51 20.90 2.81
CA ARG A 59 -6.44 21.89 1.75
C ARG A 59 -7.76 21.93 0.99
N ASP A 60 -8.28 23.12 0.71
CA ASP A 60 -9.52 23.26 -0.04
C ASP A 60 -9.30 22.86 -1.51
N LYS A 61 -10.36 22.38 -2.16
CA LYS A 61 -10.30 21.97 -3.57
C LYS A 61 -10.28 23.20 -4.47
N GLY A 62 -9.38 23.23 -5.44
CA GLY A 62 -9.34 24.28 -6.46
C GLY A 62 -8.56 25.55 -6.07
N GLU A 63 -7.64 25.45 -5.10
CA GLU A 63 -6.70 26.56 -4.86
C GLU A 63 -5.87 26.84 -6.13
N ASN A 64 -5.66 28.12 -6.44
CA ASN A 64 -4.84 28.51 -7.59
C ASN A 64 -3.35 28.27 -7.31
N PRO A 65 -2.55 27.88 -8.33
CA PRO A 65 -1.10 27.82 -8.22
C PRO A 65 -0.51 29.19 -7.86
N ALA A 66 0.56 29.20 -7.06
CA ALA A 66 1.29 30.44 -6.79
C ALA A 66 2.08 30.88 -8.04
N GLU A 67 1.95 32.13 -8.42
CA GLU A 67 2.79 32.76 -9.46
C GLU A 67 4.07 33.27 -8.79
N LEU A 68 5.18 32.55 -9.00
CA LEU A 68 6.48 32.87 -8.43
C LEU A 68 7.44 33.24 -9.55
N THR A 69 8.17 34.34 -9.37
CA THR A 69 9.07 34.92 -10.38
C THR A 69 10.53 34.92 -9.94
N THR A 70 10.80 34.92 -8.63
CA THR A 70 12.16 34.94 -8.09
C THR A 70 12.51 33.65 -7.33
N ILE A 71 13.82 33.37 -7.22
CA ILE A 71 14.31 32.21 -6.45
C ILE A 71 14.00 32.36 -4.96
N GLU A 72 14.04 33.59 -4.42
CA GLU A 72 13.70 33.88 -3.04
C GLU A 72 12.21 33.60 -2.74
N GLU A 73 11.31 34.03 -3.62
CA GLU A 73 9.88 33.68 -3.55
C GLU A 73 9.68 32.15 -3.59
N CYS A 74 10.42 31.46 -4.48
CA CYS A 74 10.40 30.00 -4.55
C CYS A 74 10.84 29.35 -3.24
N PHE A 75 11.90 29.87 -2.61
CA PHE A 75 12.39 29.39 -1.32
C PHE A 75 11.38 29.63 -0.20
N ASN A 76 10.81 30.83 -0.10
CA ASN A 76 9.83 31.18 0.94
C ASN A 76 8.54 30.35 0.81
N HIS A 77 8.06 30.12 -0.42
CA HIS A 77 6.93 29.23 -0.69
C HIS A 77 7.26 27.77 -0.35
N ALA A 78 8.45 27.30 -0.72
CA ALA A 78 8.93 25.97 -0.40
C ALA A 78 9.03 25.74 1.11
N TRP A 79 9.62 26.68 1.84
CA TRP A 79 9.78 26.63 3.30
C TRP A 79 8.43 26.61 4.02
N THR A 80 7.51 27.48 3.63
CA THR A 80 6.16 27.55 4.21
C THR A 80 5.38 26.27 3.92
N GLY A 81 5.48 25.74 2.70
CA GLY A 81 4.91 24.45 2.33
C GLY A 81 5.50 23.28 3.12
N GLY A 82 6.83 23.27 3.30
CA GLY A 82 7.55 22.26 4.07
C GLY A 82 7.15 22.24 5.54
N LYS A 83 7.06 23.41 6.20
CA LYS A 83 6.59 23.52 7.59
C LYS A 83 5.18 22.95 7.76
N ARG A 84 4.24 23.34 6.90
CA ARG A 84 2.86 22.81 6.92
C ARG A 84 2.84 21.30 6.75
N ALA A 85 3.55 20.79 5.73
CA ALA A 85 3.62 19.36 5.44
C ALA A 85 4.23 18.56 6.59
N GLY A 86 5.30 19.06 7.21
CA GLY A 86 5.95 18.46 8.37
C GLY A 86 5.01 18.40 9.59
N THR A 87 4.32 19.48 9.91
CA THR A 87 3.34 19.52 11.02
C THR A 87 2.18 18.55 10.79
N LEU A 88 1.65 18.50 9.56
CA LEU A 88 0.60 17.55 9.19
C LEU A 88 1.08 16.10 9.31
N ALA A 89 2.28 15.81 8.81
CA ALA A 89 2.89 14.49 8.88
C ALA A 89 3.13 14.04 10.33
N PHE A 90 3.61 14.95 11.18
CA PHE A 90 3.76 14.71 12.63
C PHE A 90 2.41 14.33 13.25
N GLY A 91 1.37 15.13 13.02
CA GLY A 91 0.03 14.89 13.58
C GLY A 91 -0.56 13.55 13.14
N ILE A 92 -0.44 13.20 11.86
CA ILE A 92 -0.89 11.91 11.33
C ILE A 92 -0.13 10.75 12.00
N ARG A 93 1.20 10.83 12.09
CA ARG A 93 2.03 9.74 12.66
C ARG A 93 1.78 9.57 14.16
N ALA A 94 1.73 10.67 14.91
CA ALA A 94 1.39 10.66 16.33
C ALA A 94 -0.03 10.10 16.56
N GLY A 95 -1.00 10.49 15.73
CA GLY A 95 -2.38 9.98 15.79
C GLY A 95 -2.47 8.46 15.56
N VAL A 96 -1.76 7.93 14.56
CA VAL A 96 -1.69 6.49 14.30
C VAL A 96 -1.02 5.75 15.47
N ASN A 97 0.08 6.26 15.99
CA ASN A 97 0.76 5.66 17.14
C ASN A 97 -0.14 5.64 18.39
N LEU A 98 -0.88 6.72 18.64
CA LEU A 98 -1.84 6.81 19.73
C LEU A 98 -3.00 5.82 19.52
N PHE A 99 -3.54 5.73 18.30
CA PHE A 99 -4.59 4.78 17.96
C PHE A 99 -4.15 3.33 18.19
N LEU A 100 -2.94 2.97 17.77
CA LEU A 100 -2.37 1.64 18.03
C LEU A 100 -2.14 1.40 19.52
N LEU A 101 -1.79 2.44 20.28
CA LEU A 101 -1.64 2.35 21.73
C LEU A 101 -2.99 2.08 22.43
N LEU A 102 -4.12 2.57 21.92
CA LEU A 102 -5.45 2.34 22.51
C LEU A 102 -5.78 0.85 22.67
N PHE A 103 -5.35 0.00 21.74
CA PHE A 103 -5.61 -1.44 21.81
C PHE A 103 -4.84 -2.17 22.92
N ARG A 104 -3.74 -1.58 23.42
CA ARG A 104 -2.89 -2.20 24.46
C ARG A 104 -2.90 -1.45 25.78
N ILE A 105 -3.30 -0.19 25.81
CA ILE A 105 -3.20 0.68 27.00
C ILE A 105 -4.11 0.20 28.13
N ILE A 106 -5.23 -0.44 27.81
CA ILE A 106 -6.18 -1.01 28.77
C ILE A 106 -5.49 -2.10 29.61
N ARG A 107 -4.63 -2.91 28.98
CA ARG A 107 -3.89 -4.02 29.62
C ARG A 107 -2.55 -3.61 30.22
N THR A 108 -2.19 -2.32 30.17
CA THR A 108 -0.88 -1.83 30.62
C THR A 108 -0.94 -1.30 32.07
N PRO A 109 0.08 -1.55 32.93
CA PRO A 109 0.17 -0.99 34.27
C PRO A 109 0.08 0.55 34.30
N ARG A 110 -0.63 1.12 35.28
CA ARG A 110 -0.87 2.58 35.38
C ARG A 110 0.41 3.43 35.33
N LYS A 111 1.49 2.97 35.97
CA LYS A 111 2.81 3.66 36.01
C LYS A 111 3.44 3.84 34.63
N LEU A 112 3.16 2.96 33.67
CA LEU A 112 3.74 3.00 32.32
C LEU A 112 2.85 3.73 31.31
N LYS A 113 1.58 3.99 31.64
CA LYS A 113 0.60 4.59 30.70
C LYS A 113 1.05 5.97 30.22
N PHE A 114 1.45 6.85 31.12
CA PHE A 114 1.90 8.21 30.77
C PHE A 114 3.14 8.18 29.87
N THR A 115 4.13 7.36 30.22
CA THR A 115 5.35 7.19 29.41
C THR A 115 5.05 6.67 28.01
N LEU A 116 4.14 5.68 27.88
CA LEU A 116 3.74 5.15 26.58
C LEU A 116 2.94 6.17 25.75
N ILE A 117 2.06 6.96 26.36
CA ILE A 117 1.33 8.03 25.67
C ILE A 117 2.31 9.09 25.17
N ARG A 118 3.22 9.55 26.03
CA ARG A 118 4.27 10.51 25.66
C ARG A 118 5.13 9.98 24.51
N HIS A 119 5.54 8.71 24.58
CA HIS A 119 6.34 8.09 23.51
C HIS A 119 5.54 7.86 22.23
N ALA A 120 4.23 7.60 22.29
CA ALA A 120 3.40 7.47 21.10
C ALA A 120 3.28 8.80 20.35
N ILE A 121 3.14 9.91 21.07
CA ILE A 121 2.98 11.25 20.49
C ILE A 121 4.34 11.81 20.06
N PHE A 122 5.30 11.88 20.99
CA PHE A 122 6.61 12.51 20.83
C PHE A 122 7.74 11.50 20.60
N GLY A 123 7.43 10.31 20.10
CA GLY A 123 8.43 9.33 19.72
C GLY A 123 9.29 9.81 18.56
N SER A 124 10.52 9.31 18.48
CA SER A 124 11.45 9.60 17.37
C SER A 124 10.83 9.33 16.00
N ASP A 125 9.92 8.35 15.92
CA ASP A 125 9.18 8.01 14.70
C ASP A 125 8.35 9.16 14.14
N SER A 126 7.68 9.93 15.00
CA SER A 126 6.86 11.08 14.59
C SER A 126 7.74 12.19 14.02
N PHE A 127 8.87 12.47 14.67
CA PHE A 127 9.83 13.49 14.22
C PHE A 127 10.53 13.10 12.93
N ARG A 128 10.98 11.84 12.78
CA ARG A 128 11.62 11.35 11.54
C ARG A 128 10.68 11.42 10.34
N PHE A 129 9.42 11.01 10.54
CA PHE A 129 8.40 11.08 9.49
C PHE A 129 8.05 12.53 9.13
N ALA A 130 7.97 13.42 10.13
CA ALA A 130 7.76 14.85 9.92
C ALA A 130 8.92 15.50 9.15
N ALA A 131 10.17 15.19 9.52
CA ALA A 131 11.36 15.65 8.80
C ALA A 131 11.36 15.13 7.35
N MET A 132 11.12 13.83 7.14
CA MET A 132 11.01 13.23 5.80
C MET A 132 9.98 13.97 4.93
N MET A 133 8.74 14.13 5.40
CA MET A 133 7.68 14.76 4.62
C MET A 133 7.87 16.28 4.45
N GLY A 134 8.35 16.96 5.49
CA GLY A 134 8.62 18.40 5.45
C GLY A 134 9.73 18.74 4.47
N THR A 135 10.87 18.02 4.54
CA THR A 135 11.98 18.18 3.58
C THR A 135 11.55 17.77 2.17
N PHE A 136 10.80 16.67 2.01
CA PHE A 136 10.27 16.26 0.72
C PHE A 136 9.47 17.39 0.04
N VAL A 137 8.50 17.97 0.75
CA VAL A 137 7.66 19.04 0.19
C VAL A 137 8.46 20.32 -0.07
N ALA A 138 9.37 20.69 0.83
CA ALA A 138 10.22 21.87 0.63
C ALA A 138 11.11 21.71 -0.61
N VAL A 139 11.85 20.61 -0.73
CA VAL A 139 12.73 20.34 -1.87
C VAL A 139 11.92 20.27 -3.17
N TYR A 140 10.80 19.53 -3.17
CA TYR A 140 9.96 19.43 -4.36
C TYR A 140 9.43 20.79 -4.81
N LYS A 141 8.85 21.57 -3.90
CA LYS A 141 8.30 22.90 -4.20
C LYS A 141 9.36 23.88 -4.67
N PHE A 142 10.56 23.81 -4.11
CA PHE A 142 11.65 24.65 -4.54
C PHE A 142 12.01 24.35 -6.00
N PHE A 143 12.35 23.09 -6.32
CA PHE A 143 12.81 22.73 -7.65
C PHE A 143 11.70 22.82 -8.72
N ILE A 144 10.45 22.47 -8.40
CA ILE A 144 9.37 22.55 -9.40
C ILE A 144 9.07 23.99 -9.83
N ASN A 145 9.31 24.98 -8.96
CA ASN A 145 9.11 26.39 -9.25
C ASN A 145 10.38 27.10 -9.72
N ALA A 146 11.56 26.67 -9.25
CA ALA A 146 12.85 27.26 -9.63
C ALA A 146 13.36 26.79 -11.00
N LEU A 147 13.16 25.51 -11.37
CA LEU A 147 13.62 25.00 -12.67
C LEU A 147 13.00 25.73 -13.88
N PRO A 148 11.70 26.06 -13.88
CA PRO A 148 11.11 26.89 -14.94
C PRO A 148 11.69 28.31 -15.07
N LEU A 149 12.41 28.83 -14.06
CA LEU A 149 13.07 30.15 -14.15
C LEU A 149 14.32 30.10 -15.05
N ILE A 150 14.82 28.90 -15.38
CA ILE A 150 15.94 28.73 -16.31
C ILE A 150 15.44 29.07 -17.72
N PRO A 151 16.05 30.05 -18.42
CA PRO A 151 15.62 30.42 -19.76
C PRO A 151 15.66 29.25 -20.74
N ASN A 152 14.56 29.00 -21.44
CA ASN A 152 14.40 27.84 -22.33
C ASN A 152 15.45 27.82 -23.47
N ASN A 153 15.91 28.99 -23.91
CA ASN A 153 16.95 29.14 -24.92
C ASN A 153 18.34 28.66 -24.46
N LYS A 154 18.62 28.66 -23.15
CA LYS A 154 19.87 28.17 -22.56
C LYS A 154 19.89 26.65 -22.36
N LEU A 155 18.75 25.97 -22.53
CA LEU A 155 18.67 24.51 -22.40
C LEU A 155 19.10 23.81 -23.69
N PRO A 156 19.79 22.64 -23.58
CA PRO A 156 20.00 21.73 -24.69
C PRO A 156 18.67 21.40 -25.39
N GLU A 157 18.69 21.19 -26.70
CA GLU A 157 17.47 20.99 -27.51
C GLU A 157 16.54 19.89 -26.96
N ILE A 158 17.12 18.80 -26.46
CA ILE A 158 16.39 17.67 -25.84
C ILE A 158 15.59 18.07 -24.60
N LEU A 159 16.01 19.11 -23.87
CA LEU A 159 15.39 19.57 -22.63
C LEU A 159 14.48 20.78 -22.82
N ARG A 160 14.44 21.37 -24.03
CA ARG A 160 13.59 22.51 -24.32
C ARG A 160 12.12 22.10 -24.20
N TYR A 161 11.36 22.89 -23.47
CA TYR A 161 9.93 22.68 -23.30
C TYR A 161 9.16 23.66 -24.16
N THR A 162 8.43 23.15 -25.15
CA THR A 162 7.36 23.89 -25.80
C THR A 162 6.07 23.60 -25.04
N PRO A 163 5.45 24.62 -24.41
CA PRO A 163 4.11 24.44 -23.87
C PRO A 163 3.20 23.99 -25.02
N PRO A 164 2.27 23.04 -24.77
CA PRO A 164 1.33 22.65 -25.80
C PRO A 164 0.61 23.90 -26.30
N ALA A 165 0.58 24.10 -27.62
CA ALA A 165 -0.28 25.10 -28.23
C ALA A 165 -1.69 24.87 -27.70
N ALA A 166 -2.39 25.94 -27.32
CA ALA A 166 -3.76 25.86 -26.86
C ALA A 166 -4.62 25.22 -27.97
N GLN A 167 -4.77 23.90 -27.93
CA GLN A 167 -5.81 23.23 -28.70
C GLN A 167 -7.10 23.59 -27.97
N SER A 168 -7.81 24.58 -28.51
CA SER A 168 -9.24 24.67 -28.35
C SER A 168 -9.83 23.41 -28.98
N GLU A 169 -9.90 22.32 -28.22
CA GLU A 169 -10.90 21.28 -28.48
C GLU A 169 -12.26 21.94 -28.24
N PHE A 170 -12.76 22.62 -29.26
CA PHE A 170 -14.14 23.03 -29.35
C PHE A 170 -14.95 21.74 -29.58
N ASP A 171 -15.26 21.05 -28.49
CA ASP A 171 -16.33 20.06 -28.48
C ASP A 171 -17.65 20.84 -28.55
N PRO A 172 -18.43 20.76 -29.64
CA PRO A 172 -19.69 21.52 -29.78
C PRO A 172 -20.73 21.19 -28.70
N HIS A 173 -20.46 20.21 -27.83
CA HIS A 173 -21.34 19.77 -26.75
C HIS A 173 -20.79 20.01 -25.33
N SER A 174 -19.66 20.72 -25.15
CA SER A 174 -19.17 21.09 -23.81
C SER A 174 -19.01 22.60 -23.65
N SER A 175 -19.91 23.23 -22.90
CA SER A 175 -19.92 24.67 -22.62
C SER A 175 -19.06 25.10 -21.42
N GLU A 176 -17.97 24.38 -21.12
CA GLU A 176 -17.04 24.74 -20.05
C GLU A 176 -15.64 25.02 -20.60
N GLU A 177 -15.27 26.31 -20.66
CA GLU A 177 -13.90 26.74 -20.92
C GLU A 177 -12.92 26.29 -19.81
N PRO A 178 -11.66 25.94 -20.14
CA PRO A 178 -10.65 25.58 -19.15
C PRO A 178 -10.28 26.77 -18.24
N LEU A 179 -10.40 26.56 -16.93
CA LEU A 179 -10.35 27.58 -15.87
C LEU A 179 -8.99 28.29 -15.63
N TYR A 180 -7.99 28.14 -16.50
CA TYR A 180 -6.66 28.75 -16.30
C TYR A 180 -6.46 30.10 -17.02
N MET A 181 -7.50 30.63 -17.69
CA MET A 181 -7.44 31.89 -18.44
C MET A 181 -8.41 32.95 -17.90
N LYS A 182 -8.34 33.32 -16.62
CA LYS A 182 -8.95 34.59 -16.16
C LYS A 182 -7.88 35.66 -16.02
N ARG A 183 -7.45 36.21 -17.17
CA ARG A 183 -6.68 37.46 -17.22
C ARG A 183 -7.56 38.57 -16.63
N ARG A 184 -7.01 39.31 -15.69
CA ARG A 184 -7.66 40.48 -15.07
C ARG A 184 -7.74 41.59 -16.12
N GLU A 185 -8.88 41.73 -16.77
CA GLU A 185 -9.23 42.90 -17.56
C GLU A 185 -10.46 43.60 -16.95
N GLU A 186 -10.55 44.89 -17.24
CA GLU A 186 -11.16 45.96 -16.44
C GLU A 186 -12.68 45.93 -16.22
N LYS A 187 -13.10 46.67 -15.19
CA LYS A 187 -14.48 46.98 -14.80
C LYS A 187 -15.33 47.50 -15.98
N ARG A 188 -16.47 46.85 -16.28
CA ARG A 188 -17.83 47.46 -16.42
C ARG A 188 -18.95 46.41 -16.62
N PRO A 189 -20.25 46.77 -16.54
CA PRO A 189 -21.14 46.37 -15.46
C PRO A 189 -22.11 45.23 -15.79
N GLU A 190 -22.67 44.71 -14.70
CA GLU A 190 -23.78 43.76 -14.50
C GLU A 190 -24.65 43.39 -15.71
N VAL A 191 -24.61 42.11 -16.08
CA VAL A 191 -25.72 41.40 -16.74
C VAL A 191 -25.91 40.04 -16.06
N GLU A 192 -27.18 39.72 -15.85
CA GLU A 192 -27.77 38.63 -15.07
C GLU A 192 -27.01 37.29 -15.07
N VAL A 193 -26.80 36.79 -13.85
CA VAL A 193 -26.16 35.49 -13.58
C VAL A 193 -27.16 34.37 -13.84
N ALA A 194 -27.12 33.80 -15.03
CA ALA A 194 -27.65 32.46 -15.28
C ALA A 194 -26.83 31.42 -14.51
N ASP A 195 -27.54 30.59 -13.74
CA ASP A 195 -27.06 29.55 -12.85
C ASP A 195 -26.12 28.54 -13.57
N LYS A 196 -24.81 28.81 -13.55
CA LYS A 196 -23.80 27.85 -14.02
C LYS A 196 -23.67 26.75 -12.97
N LYS A 197 -24.09 25.54 -13.34
CA LYS A 197 -23.82 24.29 -12.60
C LYS A 197 -22.35 24.28 -12.15
N PRO A 198 -22.05 23.89 -10.89
CA PRO A 198 -20.69 23.85 -10.42
C PRO A 198 -19.89 22.83 -11.25
N PRO A 199 -18.65 23.16 -11.65
CA PRO A 199 -17.82 22.27 -12.45
C PRO A 199 -17.62 20.94 -11.72
N SER A 200 -17.44 19.87 -12.51
CA SER A 200 -17.27 18.50 -12.02
C SER A 200 -16.27 18.43 -10.84
N ARG A 201 -16.63 17.66 -9.80
CA ARG A 201 -16.08 17.71 -8.42
C ARG A 201 -14.57 17.41 -8.21
N ASP A 202 -13.76 17.31 -9.26
CA ASP A 202 -12.37 16.82 -9.25
C ASP A 202 -11.37 17.59 -10.16
N VAL A 203 -11.65 18.83 -10.55
CA VAL A 203 -10.68 19.66 -11.31
C VAL A 203 -9.67 20.32 -10.35
N PHE A 204 -8.41 19.88 -10.41
CA PHE A 204 -7.29 20.48 -9.67
C PHE A 204 -6.51 21.40 -10.63
N VAL A 205 -6.47 22.70 -10.35
CA VAL A 205 -5.73 23.70 -11.13
C VAL A 205 -4.22 23.57 -10.83
N ARG A 206 -3.38 23.49 -11.88
CA ARG A 206 -1.91 23.32 -11.77
C ARG A 206 -1.19 24.15 -12.83
N LYS A 207 0.06 24.53 -12.56
CA LYS A 207 0.90 25.24 -13.54
C LYS A 207 1.39 24.27 -14.61
N PRO A 208 1.35 24.64 -15.91
CA PRO A 208 1.98 23.83 -16.94
C PRO A 208 3.50 23.84 -16.75
N VAL A 209 4.08 22.68 -16.43
CA VAL A 209 5.52 22.50 -16.24
C VAL A 209 6.03 21.38 -17.13
N ALA A 210 7.27 21.52 -17.63
CA ALA A 210 7.93 20.46 -18.37
C ALA A 210 8.00 19.17 -17.54
N ARG A 211 7.78 18.02 -18.19
CA ARG A 211 7.77 16.71 -17.52
C ARG A 211 9.09 16.43 -16.79
N TRP A 212 10.22 16.82 -17.37
CA TRP A 212 11.54 16.59 -16.78
C TRP A 212 11.78 17.44 -15.53
N HIS A 213 11.20 18.65 -15.42
CA HIS A 213 11.24 19.43 -14.17
C HIS A 213 10.62 18.64 -13.02
N ALA A 214 9.46 18.03 -13.26
CA ALA A 214 8.76 17.21 -12.27
C ALA A 214 9.53 15.91 -11.93
N VAL A 215 10.21 15.30 -12.89
CA VAL A 215 11.10 14.15 -12.65
C VAL A 215 12.26 14.55 -11.72
N VAL A 216 12.98 15.62 -12.05
CA VAL A 216 14.15 16.08 -11.29
C VAL A 216 13.75 16.54 -9.89
N ALA A 217 12.72 17.38 -9.78
CA ALA A 217 12.20 17.83 -8.50
C ALA A 217 11.73 16.65 -7.63
N GLY A 218 11.03 15.67 -8.23
CA GLY A 218 10.59 14.46 -7.54
C GLY A 218 11.76 13.59 -7.09
N ALA A 219 12.78 13.40 -7.93
CA ALA A 219 13.94 12.57 -7.61
C ALA A 219 14.78 13.16 -6.47
N LEU A 220 15.07 14.47 -6.53
CA LEU A 220 15.80 15.17 -5.46
C LEU A 220 15.01 15.14 -4.15
N ALA A 221 13.70 15.41 -4.20
CA ALA A 221 12.85 15.34 -3.03
C ALA A 221 12.76 13.92 -2.45
N GLY A 222 12.80 12.87 -3.30
CA GLY A 222 12.77 11.47 -2.88
C GLY A 222 13.93 11.06 -1.96
N LEU A 223 15.06 11.79 -1.99
CA LEU A 223 16.19 11.58 -1.07
C LEU A 223 15.86 11.92 0.39
N ALA A 224 14.77 12.68 0.64
CA ALA A 224 14.29 12.96 1.98
C ALA A 224 13.92 11.68 2.76
N VAL A 225 13.75 10.54 2.08
CA VAL A 225 13.57 9.23 2.74
C VAL A 225 14.73 8.89 3.68
N ALA A 226 15.93 9.48 3.49
CA ALA A 226 17.10 9.27 4.34
C ALA A 226 16.85 9.57 5.84
N PHE A 227 15.86 10.39 6.19
CA PHE A 227 15.46 10.64 7.58
C PHE A 227 14.85 9.41 8.29
N GLU A 228 14.35 8.42 7.53
CA GLU A 228 13.73 7.22 8.06
C GLU A 228 14.72 6.11 8.44
N THR A 229 14.26 5.08 9.16
CA THR A 229 15.09 3.91 9.50
C THR A 229 15.40 3.07 8.26
N PRO A 230 16.50 2.28 8.19
CA PRO A 230 16.80 1.42 7.03
C PRO A 230 15.61 0.56 6.56
N ASP A 231 14.91 -0.09 7.51
CA ASP A 231 13.77 -0.96 7.19
C ASP A 231 12.57 -0.19 6.63
N ARG A 232 12.29 1.00 7.18
CA ARG A 232 11.20 1.86 6.70
C ARG A 232 11.55 2.50 5.36
N ARG A 233 12.81 2.90 5.16
CA ARG A 233 13.34 3.44 3.89
C ARG A 233 13.10 2.47 2.75
N LEU A 234 13.52 1.21 2.90
CA LEU A 234 13.30 0.19 1.88
C LEU A 234 11.82 -0.02 1.59
N THR A 235 10.98 -0.11 2.63
CA THR A 235 9.54 -0.30 2.48
C THR A 235 8.89 0.87 1.75
N ILE A 236 9.23 2.11 2.09
CA ILE A 236 8.72 3.33 1.45
C ILE A 236 9.19 3.39 -0.01
N ALA A 237 10.48 3.17 -0.26
CA ALA A 237 11.07 3.19 -1.60
C ALA A 237 10.38 2.20 -2.54
N GLN A 238 10.18 0.96 -2.10
CA GLN A 238 9.48 -0.07 -2.89
C GLN A 238 8.04 0.33 -3.21
N GLN A 239 7.30 0.86 -2.24
CA GLN A 239 5.91 1.26 -2.45
C GLN A 239 5.80 2.44 -3.42
N ILE A 240 6.64 3.47 -3.25
CA ILE A 240 6.65 4.63 -4.15
C ILE A 240 7.08 4.22 -5.56
N PHE A 241 8.11 3.37 -5.68
CA PHE A 241 8.57 2.86 -6.98
C PHE A 241 7.47 2.11 -7.72
N VAL A 242 6.74 1.22 -7.04
CA VAL A 242 5.62 0.49 -7.65
C VAL A 242 4.47 1.43 -8.05
N ARG A 243 4.16 2.45 -7.25
CA ARG A 243 3.17 3.48 -7.63
C ARG A 243 3.63 4.33 -8.82
N GLY A 244 4.92 4.63 -8.88
CA GLY A 244 5.55 5.30 -10.01
C GLY A 244 5.45 4.46 -11.29
N LEU A 245 5.76 3.17 -11.22
CA LEU A 245 5.60 2.21 -12.32
C LEU A 245 4.15 2.13 -12.79
N GLN A 246 3.20 2.01 -11.84
CA GLN A 246 1.77 1.99 -12.15
C GLN A 246 1.34 3.25 -12.91
N GLY A 247 1.70 4.44 -12.41
CA GLY A 247 1.38 5.72 -13.06
C GLY A 247 2.03 5.87 -14.44
N SER A 248 3.30 5.47 -14.54
CA SER A 248 4.06 5.54 -15.79
C SER A 248 3.50 4.59 -16.85
N TYR A 249 3.19 3.34 -16.46
CA TYR A 249 2.57 2.37 -17.35
C TYR A 249 1.21 2.88 -17.86
N ASN A 250 0.36 3.40 -16.97
CA ASN A 250 -0.93 3.97 -17.38
C ASN A 250 -0.78 5.14 -18.36
N TYR A 251 0.20 6.02 -18.13
CA TYR A 251 0.51 7.12 -19.04
C TYR A 251 0.96 6.62 -20.43
N TRP A 252 1.94 5.73 -20.47
CA TRP A 252 2.53 5.22 -21.71
C TRP A 252 1.57 4.31 -22.48
N SER A 253 0.82 3.46 -21.78
CA SER A 253 -0.23 2.61 -22.34
C SER A 253 -1.31 3.44 -23.05
N LYS A 254 -1.74 4.56 -22.46
CA LYS A 254 -2.70 5.47 -23.11
C LYS A 254 -2.07 6.17 -24.33
N ARG A 255 -0.81 6.59 -24.24
CA ARG A 255 -0.11 7.30 -25.32
C ARG A 255 0.17 6.43 -26.55
N PHE A 256 0.56 5.16 -26.34
CA PHE A 256 0.90 4.24 -27.42
C PHE A 256 -0.23 3.26 -27.79
N GLY A 257 -1.39 3.35 -27.14
CA GLY A 257 -2.52 2.44 -27.38
C GLY A 257 -2.30 0.99 -26.94
N VAL A 258 -1.22 0.68 -26.22
CA VAL A 258 -0.89 -0.70 -25.80
C VAL A 258 -1.78 -1.12 -24.64
N ARG A 259 -2.74 -2.02 -24.88
CA ARG A 259 -3.59 -2.63 -23.83
C ARG A 259 -3.26 -4.11 -23.69
N ILE A 260 -2.62 -4.48 -22.59
CA ILE A 260 -2.36 -5.89 -22.25
C ILE A 260 -3.60 -6.47 -21.56
N PRO A 261 -4.31 -7.44 -22.18
CA PRO A 261 -5.43 -8.10 -21.53
C PRO A 261 -4.93 -8.87 -20.31
N PHE A 262 -5.66 -8.77 -19.19
CA PHE A 262 -5.30 -9.42 -17.92
C PHE A 262 -3.88 -9.07 -17.39
N GLY A 263 -3.35 -7.89 -17.72
CA GLY A 263 -2.01 -7.47 -17.27
C GLY A 263 -1.84 -7.47 -15.75
N ASP A 264 -2.92 -7.22 -15.00
CA ASP A 264 -2.97 -7.37 -13.53
C ASP A 264 -2.72 -8.81 -13.07
N VAL A 265 -3.36 -9.79 -13.72
CA VAL A 265 -3.16 -11.23 -13.45
C VAL A 265 -1.77 -11.68 -13.87
N MET A 266 -1.25 -11.19 -15.00
CA MET A 266 0.11 -11.52 -15.45
C MET A 266 1.16 -11.03 -14.45
N VAL A 267 1.10 -9.75 -14.06
CA VAL A 267 2.04 -9.18 -13.07
C VAL A 267 1.95 -9.93 -11.76
N PHE A 268 0.74 -10.20 -11.28
CA PHE A 268 0.54 -10.99 -10.06
C PHE A 268 1.15 -12.38 -10.17
N SER A 269 0.93 -13.08 -11.30
CA SER A 269 1.44 -14.44 -11.55
C SER A 269 2.96 -14.48 -11.61
N LEU A 270 3.60 -13.53 -12.30
CA LEU A 270 5.07 -13.40 -12.33
C LEU A 270 5.65 -13.22 -10.91
N CYS A 271 4.99 -12.40 -10.09
CA CYS A 271 5.41 -12.19 -8.70
C CYS A 271 5.22 -13.44 -7.85
N CYS A 272 4.09 -14.14 -7.99
CA CYS A 272 3.81 -15.39 -7.27
C CYS A 272 4.80 -16.49 -7.66
N GLY A 273 5.20 -16.59 -8.93
CA GLY A 273 6.28 -17.47 -9.38
C GLY A 273 7.57 -17.21 -8.62
N GLN A 274 8.01 -15.95 -8.57
CA GLN A 274 9.22 -15.56 -7.86
C GLN A 274 9.14 -15.75 -6.34
N ILE A 275 7.98 -15.47 -5.74
CA ILE A 275 7.75 -15.60 -4.30
C ILE A 275 7.76 -17.07 -3.90
N MET A 276 7.07 -17.95 -4.63
CA MET A 276 7.03 -19.37 -4.31
C MET A 276 8.38 -20.05 -4.57
N TYR A 277 9.09 -19.66 -5.64
CA TYR A 277 10.48 -20.05 -5.85
C TYR A 277 11.36 -19.66 -4.66
N ALA A 278 11.23 -18.43 -4.16
CA ALA A 278 11.99 -17.97 -3.02
C ALA A 278 11.59 -18.67 -1.72
N PHE A 279 10.31 -18.89 -1.48
CA PHE A 279 9.83 -19.61 -0.29
C PHE A 279 10.45 -21.00 -0.18
N LEU A 280 10.47 -21.78 -1.27
CA LEU A 280 10.92 -23.16 -1.24
C LEU A 280 12.42 -23.32 -1.46
N LEU A 281 13.00 -22.56 -2.37
CA LEU A 281 14.39 -22.75 -2.76
C LEU A 281 15.30 -21.67 -2.21
N SER A 282 14.79 -20.51 -1.82
CA SER A 282 15.63 -19.34 -1.61
C SER A 282 15.17 -18.49 -0.42
N PRO A 283 14.90 -19.09 0.76
CA PRO A 283 14.05 -18.51 1.80
C PRO A 283 14.58 -17.24 2.46
N THR A 284 15.86 -16.91 2.27
CA THR A 284 16.48 -15.68 2.80
C THR A 284 16.28 -14.44 1.92
N THR A 285 15.68 -14.57 0.73
CA THR A 285 15.41 -13.41 -0.15
C THR A 285 13.99 -12.87 -0.03
N ILE A 286 13.19 -13.40 0.89
CA ILE A 286 11.90 -12.82 1.27
C ILE A 286 11.91 -12.47 2.76
N PRO A 287 11.17 -11.44 3.18
CA PRO A 287 11.07 -11.07 4.59
C PRO A 287 10.61 -12.23 5.48
N ARG A 288 11.19 -12.37 6.67
CA ARG A 288 10.87 -13.46 7.61
C ARG A 288 9.38 -13.51 7.96
N SER A 289 8.74 -12.37 8.21
CA SER A 289 7.31 -12.28 8.49
C SER A 289 6.46 -12.82 7.34
N TYR A 290 6.85 -12.52 6.11
CA TYR A 290 6.17 -13.00 4.91
C TYR A 290 6.37 -14.50 4.72
N ARG A 291 7.58 -15.01 4.93
CA ARG A 291 7.88 -16.45 4.92
C ARG A 291 7.05 -17.23 5.94
N VAL A 292 6.96 -16.74 7.17
CA VAL A 292 6.13 -17.35 8.23
C VAL A 292 4.65 -17.32 7.85
N TRP A 293 4.19 -16.23 7.23
CA TRP A 293 2.82 -16.14 6.73
C TRP A 293 2.53 -17.18 5.63
N ILE A 294 3.41 -17.33 4.64
CA ILE A 294 3.29 -18.34 3.58
C ILE A 294 3.30 -19.75 4.18
N GLN A 295 4.19 -20.04 5.14
CA GLN A 295 4.22 -21.33 5.82
C GLN A 295 2.87 -21.64 6.49
N ARG A 296 2.30 -20.68 7.23
CA ARG A 296 0.97 -20.86 7.86
C ARG A 296 -0.16 -21.02 6.85
N ALA A 297 -0.10 -20.28 5.73
CA ALA A 297 -1.08 -20.34 4.67
C ALA A 297 -1.02 -21.67 3.87
N SER A 298 0.17 -22.23 3.71
CA SER A 298 0.38 -23.49 2.97
C SER A 298 -0.20 -24.71 3.67
N LYS A 299 -0.38 -24.65 5.01
CA LYS A 299 -0.89 -25.75 5.84
C LYS A 299 -0.09 -27.06 5.71
N VAL A 300 1.17 -26.99 5.29
CA VAL A 300 2.09 -28.16 5.27
C VAL A 300 3.06 -28.11 6.46
N PRO A 301 3.65 -29.25 6.86
CA PRO A 301 4.68 -29.28 7.91
C PRO A 301 5.88 -28.40 7.58
N THR A 302 6.52 -27.83 8.60
CA THR A 302 7.72 -27.00 8.37
C THR A 302 8.92 -27.85 7.95
N ALA A 303 9.05 -29.05 8.53
CA ALA A 303 10.06 -30.02 8.16
C ALA A 303 9.99 -30.42 6.68
N CYS A 304 8.80 -30.54 6.08
CA CYS A 304 8.70 -30.90 4.66
C CYS A 304 9.27 -29.81 3.75
N VAL A 305 9.12 -28.54 4.11
CA VAL A 305 9.63 -27.40 3.32
C VAL A 305 11.15 -27.35 3.41
N ARG A 306 11.73 -27.60 4.60
CA ARG A 306 13.18 -27.72 4.80
C ARG A 306 13.76 -28.91 4.05
N MET A 307 13.14 -30.08 4.20
CA MET A 307 13.51 -31.28 3.45
C MET A 307 13.46 -31.06 1.94
N ASN A 308 12.42 -30.39 1.43
CA ASN A 308 12.32 -30.07 0.01
C ASN A 308 13.45 -29.16 -0.47
N HIS A 309 13.74 -28.12 0.31
CA HIS A 309 14.81 -27.18 0.04
C HIS A 309 16.16 -27.92 -0.08
N ASP A 310 16.47 -28.75 0.91
CA ASP A 310 17.77 -29.44 0.99
C ASP A 310 17.92 -30.50 -0.10
N LEU A 311 16.87 -31.29 -0.37
CA LEU A 311 16.83 -32.25 -1.48
C LEU A 311 17.04 -31.58 -2.83
N THR A 312 16.39 -30.44 -3.07
CA THR A 312 16.52 -29.74 -4.36
C THR A 312 17.90 -29.07 -4.54
N ARG A 313 18.54 -28.70 -3.42
CA ARG A 313 19.82 -27.98 -3.40
C ARG A 313 21.04 -28.91 -3.41
N THR A 314 21.00 -29.93 -2.57
CA THR A 314 22.15 -30.76 -2.21
C THR A 314 21.94 -32.25 -2.52
N GLY A 315 20.70 -32.65 -2.85
CA GLY A 315 20.33 -34.06 -3.02
C GLY A 315 20.23 -34.84 -1.71
N LYS A 316 20.42 -34.19 -0.55
CA LYS A 316 20.35 -34.80 0.78
C LYS A 316 19.36 -34.03 1.65
N PHE A 317 18.80 -34.67 2.68
CA PHE A 317 17.97 -34.01 3.68
C PHE A 317 18.50 -34.27 5.09
N ASN A 318 18.14 -33.38 6.03
CA ASN A 318 18.46 -33.57 7.44
C ASN A 318 17.62 -34.69 8.06
N ILE A 319 18.27 -35.67 8.68
CA ILE A 319 17.63 -36.80 9.35
C ILE A 319 16.64 -36.34 10.44
N GLU A 320 16.89 -35.21 11.09
CA GLU A 320 15.97 -34.67 12.10
C GLU A 320 14.65 -34.19 11.50
N ASP A 321 14.65 -33.70 10.25
CA ASP A 321 13.42 -33.26 9.58
C ASP A 321 12.50 -34.45 9.28
N ILE A 322 13.04 -35.60 8.86
CA ILE A 322 12.21 -36.78 8.60
C ILE A 322 11.70 -37.41 9.91
N LYS A 323 12.51 -37.39 10.98
CA LYS A 323 12.08 -37.82 12.32
C LYS A 323 10.94 -36.97 12.85
N GLU A 324 11.02 -35.64 12.68
CA GLU A 324 9.92 -34.71 13.03
C GLU A 324 8.61 -35.14 12.33
N LEU A 325 8.67 -35.46 11.03
CA LEU A 325 7.50 -35.89 10.25
C LEU A 325 6.95 -37.25 10.70
N ILE A 326 7.81 -38.21 11.05
CA ILE A 326 7.41 -39.53 11.58
C ILE A 326 6.72 -39.38 12.93
N SER A 327 7.27 -38.55 13.82
CA SER A 327 6.72 -38.28 15.15
C SER A 327 5.45 -37.42 15.14
N TRP A 328 5.09 -36.83 13.99
CA TRP A 328 3.98 -35.91 13.92
C TRP A 328 2.65 -36.63 14.15
N GLU A 329 1.85 -36.13 15.09
CA GLU A 329 0.59 -36.75 15.55
C GLU A 329 -0.38 -37.06 14.42
N LYS A 330 -0.42 -36.19 13.39
CA LYS A 330 -1.34 -36.29 12.26
C LYS A 330 -0.83 -37.18 11.12
N THR A 331 0.35 -37.78 11.23
CA THR A 331 0.89 -38.66 10.18
C THR A 331 0.17 -40.00 10.22
N THR A 332 -0.40 -40.42 9.08
CA THR A 332 -1.08 -41.71 8.95
C THR A 332 -0.10 -42.87 9.12
N PRO A 333 -0.55 -44.04 9.62
CA PRO A 333 0.33 -45.22 9.77
C PRO A 333 1.05 -45.59 8.47
N ALA A 334 0.33 -45.62 7.34
CA ALA A 334 0.92 -45.93 6.04
C ALA A 334 1.98 -44.92 5.60
N ASN A 335 1.81 -43.63 5.88
CA ASN A 335 2.84 -42.63 5.59
C ASN A 335 4.01 -42.71 6.57
N LYS A 336 3.78 -43.08 7.84
CA LYS A 336 4.87 -43.34 8.80
C LYS A 336 5.77 -44.45 8.28
N ASP A 337 5.21 -45.55 7.80
CA ASP A 337 5.98 -46.68 7.25
C ASP A 337 6.82 -46.26 6.04
N ARG A 338 6.23 -45.48 5.11
CA ARG A 338 6.95 -44.94 3.95
C ARG A 338 8.09 -43.99 4.35
N LEU A 339 7.86 -43.13 5.34
CA LEU A 339 8.88 -42.21 5.86
C LEU A 339 9.99 -42.97 6.61
N MET A 340 9.65 -44.01 7.38
CA MET A 340 10.62 -44.88 8.05
C MET A 340 11.48 -45.64 7.04
N ALA A 341 10.88 -46.24 6.01
CA ALA A 341 11.63 -46.91 4.93
C ALA A 341 12.58 -45.93 4.21
N ARG A 342 12.15 -44.68 4.03
CA ARG A 342 13.02 -43.63 3.46
C ARG A 342 14.14 -43.20 4.40
N LEU A 343 13.87 -43.15 5.71
CA LEU A 343 14.89 -42.88 6.72
C LEU A 343 15.96 -43.99 6.70
N GLU A 344 15.57 -45.26 6.63
CA GLU A 344 16.48 -46.40 6.50
C GLU A 344 17.29 -46.38 5.19
N ALA A 345 16.68 -45.95 4.09
CA ALA A 345 17.41 -45.75 2.83
C ALA A 345 18.43 -44.59 2.95
N ALA A 346 18.05 -43.50 3.62
CA ALA A 346 18.89 -42.32 3.80
C ALA A 346 20.11 -42.61 4.69
N THR A 347 19.99 -43.46 5.72
CA THR A 347 21.15 -43.90 6.52
C THR A 347 22.15 -44.72 5.72
N LYS A 348 21.69 -45.40 4.66
CA LYS A 348 22.53 -46.09 3.66
C LYS A 348 23.04 -45.17 2.54
N GLY A 349 22.79 -43.85 2.64
CA GLY A 349 23.23 -42.84 1.67
C GLY A 349 22.28 -42.63 0.48
N HIS A 350 21.07 -43.21 0.51
CA HIS A 350 20.06 -43.08 -0.55
C HIS A 350 18.89 -42.21 -0.12
N PHE A 351 18.94 -40.92 -0.46
CA PHE A 351 17.93 -39.92 -0.06
C PHE A 351 16.71 -39.85 -0.98
N GLY A 352 16.72 -40.59 -2.10
CA GLY A 352 15.67 -40.61 -3.10
C GLY A 352 15.76 -39.43 -4.09
N PRO A 353 14.67 -39.10 -4.80
CA PRO A 353 14.68 -38.03 -5.79
C PRO A 353 14.83 -36.64 -5.14
N HIS A 354 15.28 -35.65 -5.93
CA HIS A 354 15.63 -34.30 -5.47
C HIS A 354 14.40 -33.40 -5.18
N PHE A 355 13.39 -33.93 -4.49
CA PHE A 355 12.19 -33.20 -4.04
C PHE A 355 11.56 -33.91 -2.84
N ALA A 356 10.84 -33.17 -1.99
CA ALA A 356 10.11 -33.78 -0.88
C ALA A 356 8.96 -34.64 -1.40
N PRO A 357 8.83 -35.89 -0.94
CA PRO A 357 7.79 -36.78 -1.42
C PRO A 357 6.43 -36.46 -0.81
N CYS A 358 5.37 -37.00 -1.41
CA CYS A 358 3.98 -36.72 -1.03
C CYS A 358 3.68 -37.09 0.44
N GLU A 359 4.23 -38.21 0.92
CA GLU A 359 4.14 -38.66 2.32
C GLU A 359 4.71 -37.64 3.32
N ALA A 360 5.62 -36.76 2.89
CA ALA A 360 6.14 -35.69 3.72
C ALA A 360 5.38 -34.36 3.59
N VAL A 361 4.83 -34.09 2.40
CA VAL A 361 4.10 -32.84 2.12
C VAL A 361 2.71 -32.86 2.76
N HIS A 362 2.02 -33.99 2.70
CA HIS A 362 0.69 -34.20 3.29
C HIS A 362 0.60 -35.53 4.04
N PRO A 363 1.38 -35.71 5.13
CA PRO A 363 1.44 -36.97 5.88
C PRO A 363 0.09 -37.39 6.49
N PHE A 364 -0.88 -36.48 6.58
CA PHE A 364 -2.24 -36.70 7.08
C PHE A 364 -3.19 -37.32 6.06
N PHE A 365 -2.78 -37.50 4.79
CA PHE A 365 -3.55 -38.22 3.78
C PHE A 365 -2.70 -39.26 3.07
N ASP A 366 -3.24 -40.47 2.92
CA ASP A 366 -2.58 -41.55 2.18
C ASP A 366 -2.61 -41.32 0.65
N SER A 367 -3.54 -40.49 0.19
CA SER A 367 -3.74 -40.15 -1.22
C SER A 367 -3.69 -38.64 -1.46
N CYS A 368 -2.90 -38.22 -2.45
CA CYS A 368 -2.78 -36.83 -2.89
C CYS A 368 -4.10 -36.26 -3.44
N LYS A 369 -5.02 -37.14 -3.92
CA LYS A 369 -6.26 -36.73 -4.58
C LYS A 369 -7.25 -36.05 -3.64
N SER A 370 -7.15 -36.33 -2.34
CA SER A 370 -8.03 -35.78 -1.30
C SER A 370 -7.55 -34.41 -0.79
N VAL A 371 -6.28 -34.07 -1.02
CA VAL A 371 -5.64 -32.85 -0.53
C VAL A 371 -6.30 -31.57 -1.09
N PRO A 372 -6.62 -31.44 -2.40
CA PRO A 372 -7.19 -30.21 -2.96
C PRO A 372 -8.44 -29.70 -2.22
N LEU A 373 -9.43 -30.56 -1.99
CA LEU A 373 -10.68 -30.16 -1.36
C LEU A 373 -10.47 -29.73 0.10
N ASP A 374 -9.72 -30.51 0.85
CA ASP A 374 -9.41 -30.22 2.25
C ASP A 374 -8.61 -28.90 2.37
N ARG A 375 -7.61 -28.67 1.51
CA ARG A 375 -6.83 -27.43 1.51
C ARG A 375 -7.67 -26.23 1.11
N PHE A 376 -8.59 -26.37 0.15
CA PHE A 376 -9.51 -25.31 -0.21
C PHE A 376 -10.32 -24.86 1.00
N ILE A 377 -10.95 -25.80 1.71
CA ILE A 377 -11.80 -25.50 2.88
C ILE A 377 -10.94 -24.94 4.02
N ALA A 378 -9.85 -25.61 4.37
CA ALA A 378 -9.01 -25.23 5.50
C ALA A 378 -8.37 -23.84 5.34
N VAL A 379 -7.90 -23.50 4.14
CA VAL A 379 -7.28 -22.20 3.85
C VAL A 379 -8.33 -21.11 3.71
N SER A 380 -9.44 -21.38 3.01
CA SER A 380 -10.52 -20.39 2.85
C SER A 380 -11.10 -20.03 4.22
N SER A 381 -11.45 -21.01 5.04
CA SER A 381 -12.02 -20.77 6.39
C SER A 381 -11.04 -20.05 7.32
N TRP A 382 -9.74 -20.39 7.26
CA TRP A 382 -8.71 -19.70 8.05
C TRP A 382 -8.58 -18.21 7.68
N MET A 383 -8.88 -17.85 6.44
CA MET A 383 -8.71 -16.50 5.92
C MET A 383 -9.95 -15.60 6.12
N VAL A 384 -11.12 -16.19 6.43
CA VAL A 384 -12.37 -15.47 6.68
C VAL A 384 -12.23 -14.33 7.70
N PRO A 385 -11.58 -14.48 8.87
CA PRO A 385 -11.49 -13.38 9.83
C PRO A 385 -10.71 -12.16 9.30
N ILE A 386 -9.67 -12.40 8.51
CA ILE A 386 -8.79 -11.36 7.98
C ILE A 386 -9.51 -10.59 6.86
N TYR A 387 -10.08 -11.30 5.88
CA TYR A 387 -10.82 -10.63 4.80
C TYR A 387 -12.17 -10.09 5.26
N GLY A 388 -12.79 -10.73 6.24
CA GLY A 388 -13.96 -10.22 6.92
C GLY A 388 -13.67 -8.83 7.46
N ALA A 389 -12.64 -8.68 8.31
CA ALA A 389 -12.24 -7.37 8.81
C ALA A 389 -11.99 -6.35 7.68
N LEU A 390 -11.31 -6.76 6.60
CA LEU A 390 -11.01 -5.88 5.46
C LEU A 390 -12.26 -5.39 4.71
N HIS A 391 -13.31 -6.19 4.60
CA HIS A 391 -14.56 -5.78 3.92
C HIS A 391 -15.54 -5.10 4.88
N PHE A 392 -15.58 -5.51 6.15
CA PHE A 392 -16.47 -4.97 7.17
C PHE A 392 -16.03 -3.62 7.72
N ILE A 393 -14.74 -3.43 8.02
CA ILE A 393 -14.27 -2.21 8.69
C ILE A 393 -14.49 -0.95 7.82
N PRO A 394 -14.06 -0.90 6.54
CA PRO A 394 -14.29 0.28 5.72
C PRO A 394 -15.77 0.57 5.50
N MET A 395 -16.59 -0.48 5.47
CA MET A 395 -18.05 -0.36 5.39
C MET A 395 -18.62 0.35 6.62
N ILE A 396 -18.22 -0.09 7.83
CA ILE A 396 -18.69 0.47 9.10
C ILE A 396 -18.10 1.88 9.36
N LEU A 397 -16.88 2.16 8.92
CA LEU A 397 -16.24 3.45 9.20
C LEU A 397 -16.66 4.55 8.21
N PHE A 398 -16.76 4.22 6.92
CA PHE A 398 -16.96 5.23 5.87
C PHE A 398 -18.37 5.28 5.30
N LYS A 399 -19.23 4.29 5.59
CA LYS A 399 -20.59 4.19 5.03
C LYS A 399 -21.66 3.97 6.10
N GLN A 400 -21.49 4.60 7.26
CA GLN A 400 -22.40 4.46 8.42
C GLN A 400 -23.85 4.79 8.08
N SER A 401 -24.09 5.90 7.36
CA SER A 401 -25.44 6.31 6.97
C SER A 401 -26.13 5.30 6.07
N GLU A 402 -25.39 4.72 5.12
CA GLU A 402 -25.91 3.69 4.22
C GLU A 402 -26.15 2.36 4.96
N PHE A 403 -25.28 2.03 5.91
CA PHE A 403 -25.40 0.83 6.73
C PHE A 403 -26.65 0.88 7.61
N MET A 404 -26.96 2.05 8.19
CA MET A 404 -28.18 2.24 8.98
C MET A 404 -29.45 2.16 8.12
N LYS A 405 -29.39 2.58 6.84
CA LYS A 405 -30.53 2.50 5.92
C LYS A 405 -30.78 1.09 5.38
N GLN A 406 -29.74 0.33 5.03
CA GLN A 406 -29.86 -0.97 4.38
C GLN A 406 -28.87 -2.02 4.95
N PRO A 407 -29.00 -2.43 6.22
CA PRO A 407 -28.02 -3.27 6.89
C PRO A 407 -27.85 -4.65 6.23
N LEU A 408 -28.95 -5.32 5.86
CA LEU A 408 -28.92 -6.66 5.27
C LEU A 408 -28.22 -6.69 3.90
N LYS A 409 -28.46 -5.68 3.06
CA LYS A 409 -27.86 -5.60 1.71
C LYS A 409 -26.35 -5.37 1.82
N MET A 410 -25.93 -4.50 2.73
CA MET A 410 -24.52 -4.22 2.97
C MET A 410 -23.81 -5.44 3.59
N LEU A 411 -24.46 -6.13 4.53
CA LEU A 411 -23.95 -7.37 5.13
C LEU A 411 -23.78 -8.48 4.09
N LYS A 412 -24.78 -8.73 3.25
CA LYS A 412 -24.68 -9.72 2.14
C LYS A 412 -23.55 -9.38 1.17
N ARG A 413 -23.41 -8.11 0.80
CA ARG A 413 -22.30 -7.65 -0.06
C ARG A 413 -20.93 -7.87 0.59
N SER A 414 -20.80 -7.56 1.87
CA SER A 414 -19.56 -7.77 2.63
C SER A 414 -19.24 -9.27 2.78
N ALA A 415 -20.25 -10.08 3.07
CA ALA A 415 -20.12 -11.53 3.18
C ALA A 415 -19.70 -12.16 1.84
N TYR A 416 -20.32 -11.77 0.73
CA TYR A 416 -19.92 -12.22 -0.61
C TYR A 416 -18.48 -11.80 -0.95
N GLY A 417 -18.11 -10.55 -0.66
CA GLY A 417 -16.73 -10.09 -0.82
C GLY A 417 -15.73 -10.89 0.03
N THR A 418 -16.10 -11.21 1.27
CA THR A 418 -15.27 -12.01 2.19
C THR A 418 -15.11 -13.44 1.70
N ALA A 419 -16.21 -14.10 1.30
CA ALA A 419 -16.18 -15.45 0.76
C ALA A 419 -15.34 -15.54 -0.51
N ARG A 420 -15.53 -14.59 -1.45
CA ARG A 420 -14.76 -14.51 -2.70
C ARG A 420 -13.27 -14.32 -2.46
N SER A 421 -12.87 -13.36 -1.62
CA SER A 421 -11.46 -13.12 -1.30
C SER A 421 -10.83 -14.30 -0.55
N SER A 422 -11.59 -14.97 0.31
CA SER A 422 -11.11 -16.17 1.04
C SER A 422 -10.91 -17.34 0.07
N ALA A 423 -11.86 -17.56 -0.84
CA ALA A 423 -11.78 -18.58 -1.89
C ALA A 423 -10.59 -18.34 -2.83
N PHE A 424 -10.27 -17.09 -3.18
CA PHE A 424 -9.09 -16.74 -3.99
C PHE A 424 -7.79 -17.34 -3.43
N LEU A 425 -7.56 -17.22 -2.11
CA LEU A 425 -6.38 -17.79 -1.47
C LEU A 425 -6.47 -19.32 -1.34
N GLY A 426 -7.67 -19.87 -1.08
CA GLY A 426 -7.88 -21.32 -1.12
C GLY A 426 -7.50 -21.91 -2.48
N VAL A 427 -8.00 -21.32 -3.57
CA VAL A 427 -7.68 -21.72 -4.95
C VAL A 427 -6.18 -21.57 -5.25
N PHE A 428 -5.52 -20.53 -4.74
CA PHE A 428 -4.07 -20.36 -4.88
C PHE A 428 -3.29 -21.59 -4.36
N VAL A 429 -3.62 -22.03 -3.14
CA VAL A 429 -2.97 -23.16 -2.47
C VAL A 429 -3.30 -24.47 -3.18
N VAL A 430 -4.55 -24.66 -3.60
CA VAL A 430 -4.97 -25.83 -4.37
C VAL A 430 -4.19 -25.95 -5.67
N ILE A 431 -4.10 -24.89 -6.47
CA ILE A 431 -3.32 -24.91 -7.72
C ILE A 431 -1.87 -25.29 -7.43
N TYR A 432 -1.26 -24.69 -6.40
CA TYR A 432 0.15 -24.93 -6.09
C TYR A 432 0.41 -26.38 -5.68
N GLN A 433 -0.35 -26.89 -4.72
CA GLN A 433 -0.15 -28.25 -4.20
C GLN A 433 -0.53 -29.31 -5.23
N THR A 434 -1.60 -29.07 -6.01
CA THR A 434 -1.97 -29.98 -7.10
C THR A 434 -0.87 -30.01 -8.15
N TYR A 435 -0.35 -28.86 -8.56
CA TYR A 435 0.78 -28.78 -9.50
C TYR A 435 2.03 -29.50 -8.96
N PHE A 436 2.37 -29.27 -7.68
CA PHE A 436 3.48 -29.95 -7.01
C PHE A 436 3.30 -31.47 -7.03
N CYS A 437 2.17 -32.00 -6.56
CA CYS A 437 1.96 -33.44 -6.49
C CYS A 437 1.87 -34.04 -7.89
N PHE A 438 1.17 -33.37 -8.81
CA PHE A 438 1.03 -33.83 -10.18
C PHE A 438 2.38 -33.97 -10.88
N LYS A 439 3.24 -32.93 -10.87
CA LYS A 439 4.54 -32.99 -11.57
C LYS A 439 5.48 -34.05 -11.00
N HIS A 440 5.48 -34.25 -9.68
CA HIS A 440 6.36 -35.22 -9.03
C HIS A 440 5.85 -36.66 -9.21
N ASN A 441 4.55 -36.89 -9.12
CA ASN A 441 3.97 -38.20 -9.44
C ASN A 441 4.17 -38.55 -10.91
N LEU A 442 4.10 -37.56 -11.81
CA LEU A 442 4.40 -37.73 -13.23
C LEU A 442 5.88 -38.11 -13.45
N TYR A 443 6.81 -37.48 -12.73
CA TYR A 443 8.23 -37.85 -12.76
C TYR A 443 8.49 -39.29 -12.29
N LEU A 444 7.74 -39.77 -11.28
CA LEU A 444 7.88 -41.12 -10.72
C LEU A 444 7.12 -42.19 -11.52
N ALA A 445 6.17 -41.81 -12.38
CA ALA A 445 5.32 -42.75 -13.10
C ALA A 445 6.14 -43.62 -14.07
N ALA A 446 6.09 -44.94 -13.88
CA ALA A 446 6.83 -45.90 -14.69
C ALA A 446 6.53 -45.78 -16.20
N ARG A 447 5.31 -45.38 -16.57
CA ARG A 447 4.89 -45.17 -17.96
C ARG A 447 5.67 -44.08 -18.69
N LEU A 448 6.28 -43.14 -17.95
CA LEU A 448 7.04 -42.02 -18.51
C LEU A 448 8.56 -42.25 -18.48
N ARG A 449 8.98 -43.49 -18.19
CA ARG A 449 10.37 -43.93 -18.26
C ARG A 449 10.90 -44.00 -19.70
N TYR A 450 10.01 -44.00 -20.69
CA TYR A 450 10.32 -43.93 -22.14
C TYR A 450 10.53 -42.51 -22.68
N ILE A 451 10.14 -41.47 -21.92
CA ILE A 451 10.37 -40.07 -22.33
C ILE A 451 11.86 -39.73 -22.17
N PRO A 452 12.48 -38.96 -23.09
CA PRO A 452 13.88 -38.56 -22.98
C PRO A 452 14.17 -37.85 -21.65
N HIS A 453 15.36 -38.12 -21.11
CA HIS A 453 15.77 -37.67 -19.78
C HIS A 453 15.58 -36.16 -19.55
N ASN A 454 15.87 -35.33 -20.56
CA ASN A 454 15.76 -33.88 -20.47
C ASN A 454 14.32 -33.40 -20.19
N LEU A 455 13.33 -34.00 -20.87
CA LEU A 455 11.92 -33.69 -20.66
C LEU A 455 11.44 -34.16 -19.28
N ARG A 456 11.93 -35.32 -18.81
CA ARG A 456 11.62 -35.81 -17.47
C ARG A 456 12.24 -34.93 -16.38
N PHE A 457 13.49 -34.51 -16.57
CA PHE A 457 14.20 -33.61 -15.66
C PHE A 457 13.55 -32.22 -15.59
N ALA A 458 12.88 -31.77 -16.65
CA ALA A 458 12.16 -30.50 -16.66
C ALA A 458 11.15 -30.40 -15.50
N PHE A 459 10.50 -31.50 -15.09
CA PHE A 459 9.55 -31.53 -13.98
C PHE A 459 10.18 -31.29 -12.59
N ILE A 460 11.46 -31.60 -12.43
CA ILE A 460 12.20 -31.41 -11.17
C ILE A 460 13.17 -30.21 -11.24
N SER A 461 13.31 -29.60 -12.42
CA SER A 461 14.17 -28.44 -12.64
C SER A 461 13.81 -27.27 -11.72
N ARG A 462 14.78 -26.40 -11.44
CA ARG A 462 14.58 -25.17 -10.65
C ARG A 462 13.49 -24.25 -11.24
N ALA A 463 13.33 -24.26 -12.57
CA ALA A 463 12.30 -23.49 -13.27
C ALA A 463 10.88 -24.02 -12.99
N SER A 464 10.71 -25.34 -12.80
CA SER A 464 9.39 -25.92 -12.48
C SER A 464 8.79 -25.35 -11.18
N TRP A 465 9.63 -25.04 -10.20
CA TRP A 465 9.20 -24.44 -8.93
C TRP A 465 8.64 -23.04 -9.09
N TRP A 466 9.21 -22.26 -10.01
CA TRP A 466 8.71 -20.94 -10.38
C TRP A 466 7.38 -21.06 -11.16
N LEU A 467 7.28 -22.02 -12.09
CA LEU A 467 6.06 -22.26 -12.87
C LEU A 467 4.86 -22.59 -11.97
N GLY A 468 5.05 -23.36 -10.91
CA GLY A 468 3.98 -23.63 -9.94
C GLY A 468 3.43 -22.36 -9.29
N GLY A 469 4.30 -21.43 -8.91
CA GLY A 469 3.88 -20.14 -8.35
C GLY A 469 3.21 -19.24 -9.40
N PHE A 470 3.68 -19.30 -10.64
CA PHE A 470 3.06 -18.59 -11.76
C PHE A 470 1.63 -19.07 -12.01
N LEU A 471 1.42 -20.38 -12.09
CA LEU A 471 0.09 -20.97 -12.28
C LEU A 471 -0.84 -20.66 -11.12
N SER A 472 -0.34 -20.70 -9.87
CA SER A 472 -1.13 -20.28 -8.71
C SER A 472 -1.59 -18.83 -8.79
N GLY A 473 -0.85 -17.97 -9.48
CA GLY A 473 -1.24 -16.59 -9.75
C GLY A 473 -2.57 -16.43 -10.51
N LEU A 474 -2.95 -17.43 -11.30
CA LEU A 474 -4.23 -17.45 -12.02
C LEU A 474 -5.43 -17.48 -11.08
N SER A 475 -5.24 -17.85 -9.81
CA SER A 475 -6.29 -17.76 -8.79
C SER A 475 -6.85 -16.34 -8.67
N LEU A 476 -6.08 -15.30 -9.03
CA LEU A 476 -6.53 -13.90 -9.01
C LEU A 476 -7.78 -13.65 -9.87
N LEU A 477 -8.06 -14.51 -10.85
CA LEU A 477 -9.30 -14.48 -11.63
C LEU A 477 -10.55 -14.68 -10.75
N VAL A 478 -10.43 -15.38 -9.63
CA VAL A 478 -11.51 -15.52 -8.64
C VAL A 478 -11.86 -14.18 -8.02
N GLU A 479 -10.91 -13.26 -7.86
CA GLU A 479 -11.11 -11.97 -7.20
C GLU A 479 -11.77 -10.92 -8.11
N ASP A 480 -12.39 -9.91 -7.50
CA ASP A 480 -13.06 -8.83 -8.22
C ASP A 480 -12.10 -8.00 -9.08
N LYS A 481 -12.49 -7.71 -10.33
CA LYS A 481 -11.67 -6.95 -11.30
C LYS A 481 -11.18 -5.61 -10.74
N ARG A 482 -11.95 -4.95 -9.87
CA ARG A 482 -11.55 -3.67 -9.25
C ARG A 482 -10.43 -3.84 -8.21
N ARG A 483 -10.31 -5.02 -7.59
CA ARG A 483 -9.32 -5.35 -6.55
C ARG A 483 -8.05 -5.98 -7.10
N ARG A 484 -8.11 -6.65 -8.26
CA ARG A 484 -6.96 -7.36 -8.85
C ARG A 484 -5.73 -6.48 -9.02
N GLY A 485 -5.91 -5.27 -9.57
CA GLY A 485 -4.82 -4.31 -9.73
C GLY A 485 -4.18 -3.90 -8.40
N GLU A 486 -4.97 -3.70 -7.35
CA GLU A 486 -4.45 -3.35 -6.02
C GLU A 486 -3.69 -4.52 -5.38
N LEU A 487 -4.18 -5.75 -5.53
CA LEU A 487 -3.49 -6.96 -5.07
C LEU A 487 -2.19 -7.22 -5.83
N ALA A 488 -2.18 -7.04 -7.15
CA ALA A 488 -0.97 -7.11 -7.96
C ALA A 488 0.08 -6.10 -7.47
N MET A 489 -0.33 -4.86 -7.22
CA MET A 489 0.57 -3.82 -6.69
C MET A 489 0.97 -4.06 -5.23
N TYR A 490 0.19 -4.81 -4.45
CA TYR A 490 0.56 -5.20 -3.08
C TYR A 490 1.67 -6.26 -3.08
N VAL A 491 1.60 -7.23 -4.00
CA VAL A 491 2.56 -8.34 -4.07
C VAL A 491 3.82 -7.97 -4.89
N LEU A 492 3.70 -7.06 -5.85
CA LEU A 492 4.81 -6.64 -6.72
C LEU A 492 6.08 -6.22 -5.98
N PRO A 493 6.04 -5.36 -4.94
CA PRO A 493 7.21 -5.04 -4.11
C PRO A 493 7.95 -6.27 -3.60
N ARG A 494 7.21 -7.29 -3.12
CA ARG A 494 7.77 -8.52 -2.56
C ARG A 494 8.35 -9.43 -3.64
N GLY A 495 7.71 -9.49 -4.80
CA GLY A 495 8.23 -10.17 -5.98
C GLY A 495 9.56 -9.57 -6.44
N LEU A 496 9.63 -8.24 -6.55
CA LEU A 496 10.84 -7.52 -6.97
C LEU A 496 11.97 -7.63 -5.94
N GLU A 497 11.67 -7.48 -4.64
CA GLU A 497 12.63 -7.68 -3.54
C GLU A 497 13.25 -9.08 -3.60
N SER A 498 12.41 -10.09 -3.80
CA SER A 498 12.83 -11.48 -3.96
C SER A 498 13.68 -11.71 -5.20
N ALA A 499 13.25 -11.19 -6.36
CA ALA A 499 14.00 -11.28 -7.61
C ALA A 499 15.39 -10.67 -7.45
N TRP A 500 15.46 -9.45 -6.91
CA TRP A 500 16.69 -8.73 -6.65
C TRP A 500 17.62 -9.50 -5.70
N GLY A 501 17.08 -10.04 -4.61
CA GLY A 501 17.85 -10.85 -3.68
C GLY A 501 18.39 -12.14 -4.30
N VAL A 502 17.63 -12.80 -5.19
CA VAL A 502 18.11 -13.99 -5.91
C VAL A 502 19.19 -13.63 -6.92
N MET A 503 19.01 -12.54 -7.68
CA MET A 503 20.02 -12.06 -8.63
C MET A 503 21.33 -11.69 -7.92
N ARG A 504 21.24 -11.05 -6.75
CA ARG A 504 22.41 -10.72 -5.92
C ARG A 504 23.17 -11.96 -5.48
N ARG A 505 22.47 -13.00 -5.02
CA ARG A 505 23.11 -14.27 -4.64
C ARG A 505 23.76 -15.01 -5.80
N ARG A 506 23.29 -14.79 -7.03
CA ARG A 506 23.90 -15.35 -8.24
C ARG A 506 25.08 -14.51 -8.76
N GLY A 507 25.39 -13.39 -8.13
CA GLY A 507 26.43 -12.47 -8.59
C GLY A 507 26.03 -11.66 -9.83
N TRP A 508 24.74 -11.60 -10.20
CA TRP A 508 24.28 -10.90 -11.40
C TRP A 508 24.15 -9.38 -11.21
N VAL A 509 24.05 -8.92 -9.97
CA VAL A 509 23.90 -7.49 -9.65
C VAL A 509 24.86 -7.10 -8.53
N PRO A 510 25.54 -5.94 -8.64
CA PRO A 510 26.46 -5.46 -7.63
C PRO A 510 25.74 -4.99 -6.36
N ILE A 511 26.50 -4.83 -5.28
CA ILE A 511 26.04 -4.13 -4.09
C ILE A 511 26.00 -2.65 -4.42
N VAL A 512 24.83 -2.02 -4.32
CA VAL A 512 24.64 -0.58 -4.52
C VAL A 512 24.50 0.07 -3.14
N PRO A 513 25.52 0.78 -2.64
CA PRO A 513 25.42 1.52 -1.39
C PRO A 513 24.29 2.55 -1.48
N GLY A 514 23.38 2.54 -0.50
CA GLY A 514 22.22 3.46 -0.48
C GLY A 514 21.20 3.21 -1.62
N GLY A 515 21.15 1.99 -2.18
CA GLY A 515 20.22 1.64 -3.25
C GLY A 515 18.74 1.90 -2.91
N GLU A 516 18.36 1.87 -1.63
CA GLU A 516 17.02 2.25 -1.16
C GLU A 516 16.70 3.74 -1.40
N ASN A 517 17.67 4.63 -1.23
CA ASN A 517 17.49 6.06 -1.48
C ASN A 517 17.38 6.32 -2.99
N LEU A 518 18.21 5.64 -3.79
CA LEU A 518 18.15 5.73 -5.26
C LEU A 518 16.80 5.21 -5.79
N LEU A 519 16.34 4.07 -5.28
CA LEU A 519 15.03 3.50 -5.65
C LEU A 519 13.88 4.45 -5.29
N CYS A 520 13.96 5.10 -4.12
CA CYS A 520 12.99 6.11 -3.71
C CYS A 520 13.02 7.34 -4.62
N ALA A 521 14.21 7.86 -4.94
CA ALA A 521 14.39 8.98 -5.86
C ALA A 521 13.81 8.67 -7.25
N MET A 522 14.12 7.51 -7.82
CA MET A 522 13.55 7.05 -9.09
C MET A 522 12.02 6.95 -9.03
N GLY A 523 11.50 6.27 -8.00
CA GLY A 523 10.07 6.10 -7.82
C GLY A 523 9.33 7.43 -7.69
N MET A 524 9.89 8.36 -6.93
CA MET A 524 9.29 9.67 -6.71
C MET A 524 9.37 10.56 -7.95
N GLY A 525 10.47 10.52 -8.70
CA GLY A 525 10.56 11.18 -10.01
C GLY A 525 9.45 10.71 -10.96
N MET A 526 9.16 9.41 -11.00
CA MET A 526 8.07 8.85 -11.81
C MET A 526 6.68 9.27 -11.33
N VAL A 527 6.44 9.23 -10.00
CA VAL A 527 5.17 9.67 -9.40
C VAL A 527 4.94 11.14 -9.69
N MET A 528 5.93 12.00 -9.46
CA MET A 528 5.80 13.44 -9.63
C MET A 528 5.66 13.86 -11.09
N ALA A 529 6.36 13.18 -12.01
CA ALA A 529 6.15 13.37 -13.44
C ALA A 529 4.70 13.12 -13.84
N THR A 530 4.14 12.00 -13.40
CA THR A 530 2.74 11.65 -13.68
C THR A 530 1.78 12.59 -12.97
N TYR A 531 2.08 12.99 -11.73
CA TYR A 531 1.25 13.89 -10.93
C TYR A 531 1.11 15.28 -11.57
N GLN A 532 2.17 15.84 -12.14
CA GLN A 532 2.13 17.14 -12.79
C GLN A 532 1.57 17.10 -14.21
N THR A 533 1.96 16.12 -15.03
CA THR A 533 1.54 16.12 -16.44
C THR A 533 0.20 15.44 -16.69
N SER A 534 -0.13 14.40 -15.92
CA SER A 534 -1.31 13.55 -16.20
C SER A 534 -1.82 12.85 -14.93
N PRO A 535 -2.32 13.61 -13.94
CA PRO A 535 -2.71 13.11 -12.62
C PRO A 535 -3.81 12.04 -12.66
N GLN A 536 -4.61 11.97 -13.74
CA GLN A 536 -5.63 10.95 -13.98
C GLN A 536 -5.07 9.53 -14.06
N HIS A 537 -3.77 9.37 -14.35
CA HIS A 537 -3.13 8.06 -14.44
C HIS A 537 -2.62 7.53 -13.09
N LEU A 538 -2.64 8.35 -12.04
CA LEU A 538 -2.36 7.94 -10.66
C LEU A 538 -3.64 7.46 -9.96
N SER A 539 -3.49 6.57 -8.98
CA SER A 539 -4.61 6.19 -8.12
C SER A 539 -5.22 7.42 -7.42
N GLY A 540 -6.55 7.46 -7.31
CA GLY A 540 -7.26 8.57 -6.68
C GLY A 540 -6.90 8.79 -5.20
N MET A 541 -6.36 7.79 -4.50
CA MET A 541 -5.81 7.96 -3.16
C MET A 541 -4.48 8.72 -3.20
N VAL A 542 -3.55 8.29 -4.06
CA VAL A 542 -2.23 8.94 -4.24
C VAL A 542 -2.40 10.39 -4.66
N ARG A 543 -3.28 10.67 -5.64
CA ARG A 543 -3.59 12.02 -6.11
C ARG A 543 -4.07 12.93 -4.97
N ARG A 544 -4.97 12.43 -4.11
CA ARG A 544 -5.50 13.17 -2.96
C ARG A 544 -4.43 13.43 -1.89
N ILE A 545 -3.61 12.44 -1.58
CA ILE A 545 -2.51 12.58 -0.62
C ILE A 545 -1.50 13.62 -1.12
N MET A 546 -1.06 13.50 -2.38
CA MET A 546 -0.12 14.46 -2.97
C MET A 546 -0.69 15.87 -3.00
N TYR A 547 -1.96 16.05 -3.36
CA TYR A 547 -2.61 17.36 -3.31
C TYR A 547 -2.62 17.94 -1.88
N GLN A 548 -2.86 17.11 -0.87
CA GLN A 548 -2.91 17.57 0.51
C GLN A 548 -1.55 18.06 1.02
N PHE A 549 -0.46 17.36 0.67
CA PHE A 549 0.89 17.72 1.12
C PHE A 549 1.52 18.84 0.29
N ILE A 550 1.37 18.78 -1.03
CA ILE A 550 2.09 19.65 -1.98
C ILE A 550 1.23 20.86 -2.38
N GLY A 551 -0.07 20.67 -2.55
CA GLY A 551 -0.98 21.68 -3.07
C GLY A 551 -0.86 21.92 -4.58
N PRO A 552 -1.50 22.98 -5.09
CA PRO A 552 -1.38 23.38 -6.49
C PRO A 552 0.02 23.96 -6.71
N ASN A 553 0.78 23.38 -7.65
CA ASN A 553 2.05 23.90 -8.14
C ASN A 553 2.20 23.57 -9.61
#